data_AF-A0AAV4G654-F1
#
_entry.id   AF-A0AAV4G654-F1
#
_cell.length_a   1.000
_cell.length_b   1.000
_cell.length_c   1.000
_cell.angle_alpha   90.00
_cell.angle_beta   90.00
_cell.angle_gamma   90.00
#
_symmetry.space_group_name_H-M   'P 1'
#
loop_
_entity.id
_entity.type
_entity.pdbx_description
1 polymer ?
#
loop_
_entity_poly.entity_id
_entity_poly.type
_entity_poly.pdbx_seq_one_letter_code
_entity_poly.pdbx_strand_id
1 'polypeptide(L)'
;MGSLKSQYDFKAGQYVSLEAVIDGADVRRSYSICSPPESETLSVGIKEVKGGKFSLYANRVLKVGDFLKVGTPEGRYTYERFDKGSIMIFASGSGITPNMSIIKTALKNGGSSKVHLVYGNRTPKETMFLSELKELKRTYSERFGITYVFSRYNEDGALFGRIDRGVVKKMTRQFGADEFYICGPKEMNDIVSHTLEGEGVSPSSIYFESFQSANTDIPKEIKTGDSLVQVTLNDKILSVKVPRKKNILEILLKEKIDAPYSCQGGVCASCIAKVKEGEVTMLNNQVLTDEEIADGMILTCQSYPKTPLLKIDYDDV
;
A
#
# COMPACT_ATOMS: atom_id res chain seq x y z
N MET A 1 -7.40 30.82 1.07
CA MET A 1 -7.51 29.51 0.38
C MET A 1 -6.16 28.95 -0.13
N GLY A 2 -5.01 29.57 0.18
CA GLY A 2 -3.70 29.16 -0.34
C GLY A 2 -2.81 28.30 0.59
N SER A 3 -3.32 27.71 1.67
CA SER A 3 -2.47 26.94 2.61
C SER A 3 -2.71 25.42 2.62
N LEU A 4 -3.83 24.93 2.10
CA LEU A 4 -4.15 23.50 2.07
C LEU A 4 -3.59 22.82 0.81
N LYS A 5 -3.58 23.50 -0.35
CA LYS A 5 -3.20 22.86 -1.62
C LYS A 5 -1.81 22.21 -1.56
N SER A 6 -0.83 22.92 -0.99
CA SER A 6 0.54 22.41 -0.83
C SER A 6 0.66 21.26 0.17
N GLN A 7 -0.26 21.14 1.13
CA GLN A 7 -0.27 20.00 2.08
C GLN A 7 -0.76 18.71 1.42
N TYR A 8 -1.39 18.82 0.25
CA TYR A 8 -1.87 17.69 -0.54
C TYR A 8 -1.09 17.51 -1.84
N ASP A 9 0.08 18.15 -1.97
CA ASP A 9 1.04 17.79 -3.02
C ASP A 9 1.51 16.34 -2.76
N PHE A 10 1.57 15.52 -3.80
CA PHE A 10 1.91 14.10 -3.68
C PHE A 10 2.75 13.60 -4.85
N LYS A 11 3.46 12.50 -4.63
CA LYS A 11 4.10 11.72 -5.69
C LYS A 11 3.17 10.61 -6.15
N ALA A 12 3.21 10.32 -7.45
CA ALA A 12 2.40 9.24 -8.02
C ALA A 12 2.71 7.91 -7.33
N GLY A 13 1.67 7.20 -6.90
CA GLY A 13 1.76 5.96 -6.12
C GLY A 13 1.47 6.12 -4.62
N GLN A 14 1.49 7.34 -4.08
CA GLN A 14 1.10 7.61 -2.68
C GLN A 14 -0.39 7.37 -2.41
N TYR A 15 -0.75 7.28 -1.13
CA TYR A 15 -2.11 7.09 -0.63
C TYR A 15 -2.54 8.21 0.32
N VAL A 16 -3.84 8.28 0.60
CA VAL A 16 -4.40 9.09 1.70
C VAL A 16 -5.20 8.21 2.65
N SER A 17 -5.25 8.61 3.92
CA SER A 17 -6.22 8.06 4.88
C SER A 17 -7.57 8.72 4.69
N LEU A 18 -8.63 7.92 4.56
CA LEU A 18 -10.00 8.37 4.65
C LEU A 18 -10.61 7.93 5.97
N GLU A 19 -11.34 8.82 6.63
CA GLU A 19 -12.03 8.55 7.88
C GLU A 19 -13.51 8.96 7.81
N ALA A 20 -14.36 8.06 8.32
CA ALA A 20 -15.80 8.25 8.43
C ALA A 20 -16.31 7.62 9.73
N VAL A 21 -17.41 8.14 10.27
CA VAL A 21 -18.16 7.50 11.36
C VAL A 21 -19.10 6.46 10.75
N ILE A 22 -18.87 5.19 11.03
CA ILE A 22 -19.66 4.07 10.52
C ILE A 22 -20.16 3.24 11.70
N ASP A 23 -21.48 3.14 11.86
CA ASP A 23 -22.14 2.48 12.99
C ASP A 23 -21.69 3.02 14.36
N GLY A 24 -21.52 4.35 14.46
CA GLY A 24 -21.12 5.02 15.70
C GLY A 24 -19.64 4.89 16.08
N ALA A 25 -18.80 4.31 15.21
CA ALA A 25 -17.36 4.20 15.43
C ALA A 25 -16.56 4.89 14.32
N ASP A 26 -15.47 5.56 14.68
CA ASP A 26 -14.52 6.10 13.71
C ASP A 26 -13.82 4.96 12.96
N VAL A 27 -13.95 4.97 11.64
CA VAL A 27 -13.32 3.99 10.76
C VAL A 27 -12.39 4.71 9.80
N ARG A 28 -11.09 4.43 9.94
CA ARG A 28 -10.03 4.97 9.09
C ARG A 28 -9.46 3.90 8.18
N ARG A 29 -9.29 4.17 6.89
CA ARG A 29 -8.63 3.28 5.91
C ARG A 29 -7.80 4.04 4.91
N SER A 30 -6.69 3.45 4.50
CA SER A 30 -5.78 3.99 3.47
C SER A 30 -6.27 3.61 2.07
N TYR A 31 -6.22 4.56 1.14
CA TYR A 31 -6.52 4.32 -0.27
C TYR A 31 -5.52 5.05 -1.17
N SER A 32 -4.87 4.31 -2.07
CA SER A 32 -3.93 4.90 -3.02
C SER A 32 -4.63 5.89 -3.95
N ILE A 33 -3.96 7.01 -4.17
CA ILE A 33 -4.41 8.06 -5.08
C ILE A 33 -4.27 7.51 -6.51
N CYS A 34 -5.35 7.57 -7.29
CA CYS A 34 -5.40 7.06 -8.67
C CYS A 34 -5.42 8.19 -9.73
N SER A 35 -5.47 9.45 -9.29
CA SER A 35 -5.22 10.64 -10.11
C SER A 35 -3.73 10.95 -10.18
N PRO A 36 -3.23 11.56 -11.27
CA PRO A 36 -1.85 12.05 -11.34
C PRO A 36 -1.65 13.27 -10.43
N PRO A 37 -0.42 13.57 -9.96
CA PRO A 37 -0.10 14.72 -9.11
C PRO A 37 -0.57 16.08 -9.63
N GLU A 38 -0.59 16.29 -10.95
CA GLU A 38 -1.01 17.57 -11.53
C GLU A 38 -2.53 17.72 -11.64
N SER A 39 -3.30 16.74 -11.16
CA SER A 39 -4.75 16.79 -11.16
C SER A 39 -5.27 17.85 -10.19
N GLU A 40 -6.30 18.60 -10.58
CA GLU A 40 -6.98 19.54 -9.69
C GLU A 40 -7.78 18.83 -8.58
N THR A 41 -8.12 17.56 -8.80
CA THR A 41 -8.89 16.74 -7.86
C THR A 41 -8.10 15.52 -7.43
N LEU A 42 -8.10 15.22 -6.13
CA LEU A 42 -7.60 13.97 -5.58
C LEU A 42 -8.67 12.88 -5.75
N SER A 43 -8.30 11.78 -6.40
CA SER A 43 -9.19 10.64 -6.63
C SER A 43 -8.62 9.36 -6.03
N VAL A 44 -9.49 8.53 -5.44
CA VAL A 44 -9.13 7.18 -4.98
C VAL A 44 -10.08 6.15 -5.58
N GLY A 45 -9.63 4.91 -5.73
CA GLY A 45 -10.46 3.79 -6.18
C GLY A 45 -10.76 2.82 -5.03
N ILE A 46 -12.03 2.59 -4.70
CA ILE A 46 -12.42 1.71 -3.58
C ILE A 46 -13.21 0.51 -4.11
N LYS A 47 -12.53 -0.64 -4.24
CA LYS A 47 -13.20 -1.91 -4.57
C LYS A 47 -13.96 -2.44 -3.36
N GLU A 48 -15.22 -2.81 -3.54
CA GLU A 48 -15.99 -3.47 -2.49
C GLU A 48 -15.31 -4.79 -2.08
N VAL A 49 -15.11 -4.97 -0.76
CA VAL A 49 -14.57 -6.20 -0.18
C VAL A 49 -15.67 -6.84 0.65
N LYS A 50 -15.93 -8.14 0.43
CA LYS A 50 -16.92 -8.88 1.20
C LYS A 50 -16.56 -8.84 2.69
N GLY A 51 -17.48 -8.36 3.53
CA GLY A 51 -17.27 -8.19 4.96
C GLY A 51 -16.42 -6.98 5.36
N GLY A 52 -15.97 -6.15 4.41
CA GLY A 52 -15.19 -4.96 4.69
C GLY A 52 -16.06 -3.78 5.15
N LYS A 53 -15.74 -3.16 6.29
CA LYS A 53 -16.55 -2.07 6.85
C LYS A 53 -16.56 -0.81 5.97
N PHE A 54 -15.38 -0.24 5.71
CA PHE A 54 -15.27 1.01 4.94
C PHE A 54 -15.60 0.82 3.45
N SER A 55 -15.15 -0.26 2.83
CA SER A 55 -15.38 -0.48 1.39
C SER A 55 -16.85 -0.71 1.06
N LEU A 56 -17.62 -1.36 1.95
CA LEU A 56 -19.09 -1.44 1.81
C LEU A 56 -19.75 -0.07 1.98
N TYR A 57 -19.36 0.70 2.99
CA TYR A 57 -19.86 2.07 3.20
C TYR A 57 -19.60 2.96 1.98
N ALA A 58 -18.37 2.94 1.46
CA ALA A 58 -17.98 3.76 0.32
C ALA A 58 -18.74 3.42 -0.97
N ASN A 59 -19.08 2.15 -1.18
CA ASN A 59 -19.77 1.70 -2.40
C ASN A 59 -21.30 1.78 -2.30
N ARG A 60 -21.87 1.81 -1.10
CA ARG A 60 -23.33 1.65 -0.89
C ARG A 60 -24.00 2.82 -0.20
N VAL A 61 -23.25 3.66 0.50
CA VAL A 61 -23.79 4.73 1.34
C VAL A 61 -23.33 6.11 0.88
N LEU A 62 -22.05 6.27 0.54
CA LEU A 62 -21.52 7.55 0.08
C LEU A 62 -22.23 8.04 -1.19
N LYS A 63 -22.53 9.34 -1.21
CA LYS A 63 -23.13 10.06 -2.34
C LYS A 63 -22.48 11.42 -2.54
N VAL A 64 -22.71 12.02 -3.70
CA VAL A 64 -22.25 13.38 -4.01
C VAL A 64 -22.80 14.36 -2.96
N GLY A 65 -21.91 15.18 -2.42
CA GLY A 65 -22.22 16.14 -1.36
C GLY A 65 -21.87 15.66 0.06
N ASP A 66 -21.53 14.39 0.24
CA ASP A 66 -21.03 13.90 1.53
C ASP A 66 -19.61 14.40 1.80
N PHE A 67 -19.27 14.50 3.10
CA PHE A 67 -17.95 14.93 3.56
C PHE A 67 -17.23 13.77 4.25
N LEU A 68 -15.92 13.66 3.98
CA LEU A 68 -15.01 12.72 4.63
C LEU A 68 -13.84 13.48 5.22
N LYS A 69 -13.27 12.98 6.33
CA LYS A 69 -11.97 13.46 6.79
C LYS A 69 -10.89 12.78 5.94
N VAL A 70 -9.90 13.56 5.53
CA VAL A 70 -8.83 13.10 4.63
C VAL A 70 -7.47 13.48 5.23
N GLY A 71 -6.62 12.49 5.48
CA GLY A 71 -5.22 12.70 5.86
C GLY A 71 -4.39 13.23 4.70
N THR A 72 -3.22 13.79 4.99
CA THR A 72 -2.27 14.20 3.95
C THR A 72 -1.73 12.98 3.19
N PRO A 73 -1.21 13.16 1.96
CA PRO A 73 -0.59 12.09 1.21
C PRO A 73 0.59 11.46 1.94
N GLU A 74 0.65 10.14 1.95
CA GLU A 74 1.68 9.33 2.60
C GLU A 74 2.08 8.16 1.68
N GLY A 75 3.16 7.47 2.03
CA GLY A 75 3.56 6.22 1.38
C GLY A 75 4.91 6.30 0.67
N ARG A 76 5.55 5.12 0.56
CA ARG A 76 6.90 4.92 0.01
C ARG A 76 6.89 4.33 -1.40
N TYR A 77 5.73 3.86 -1.88
CA TYR A 77 5.55 3.37 -3.24
C TYR A 77 5.39 4.57 -4.18
N THR A 78 6.50 5.18 -4.57
CA THR A 78 6.51 6.44 -5.34
C THR A 78 7.20 6.27 -6.67
N TYR A 79 6.62 6.84 -7.71
CA TYR A 79 7.25 6.96 -9.02
C TYR A 79 8.07 8.24 -9.11
N GLU A 80 9.34 8.08 -9.45
CA GLU A 80 10.22 9.17 -9.86
C GLU A 80 10.20 9.31 -11.38
N ARG A 81 10.27 10.54 -11.87
CA ARG A 81 10.17 10.81 -13.32
C ARG A 81 11.44 10.33 -14.04
N PHE A 82 11.23 9.63 -15.15
CA PHE A 82 12.26 9.35 -16.15
C PHE A 82 11.97 10.09 -17.46
N ASP A 83 12.95 10.80 -18.00
CA ASP A 83 12.84 11.41 -19.33
C ASP A 83 13.08 10.38 -20.46
N LYS A 84 13.85 9.33 -20.17
CA LYS A 84 14.11 8.16 -21.00
C LYS A 84 14.20 6.92 -20.11
N GLY A 85 13.61 5.81 -20.55
CA GLY A 85 13.58 4.55 -19.82
C GLY A 85 12.28 3.79 -20.05
N SER A 86 12.08 2.75 -19.26
CA SER A 86 10.94 1.86 -19.36
C SER A 86 10.56 1.32 -17.99
N ILE A 87 9.26 1.34 -17.69
CA ILE A 87 8.74 0.74 -16.47
C ILE A 87 7.79 -0.41 -16.81
N MET A 88 7.85 -1.47 -16.03
CA MET A 88 6.91 -2.57 -16.10
C MET A 88 6.11 -2.65 -14.81
N ILE A 89 4.79 -2.69 -14.95
CA ILE A 89 3.85 -2.67 -13.83
C ILE A 89 3.16 -4.02 -13.76
N PHE A 90 3.24 -4.69 -12.61
CA PHE A 90 2.47 -5.89 -12.30
C PHE A 90 1.38 -5.54 -11.30
N ALA A 91 0.14 -5.46 -11.77
CA ALA A 91 -1.01 -5.14 -10.93
C ALA A 91 -2.00 -6.30 -10.86
N SER A 92 -2.73 -6.42 -9.75
CA SER A 92 -3.87 -7.33 -9.66
C SER A 92 -5.03 -6.78 -8.84
N GLY A 93 -6.26 -6.90 -9.39
CA GLY A 93 -7.46 -6.38 -8.76
C GLY A 93 -7.37 -4.87 -8.46
N SER A 94 -7.55 -4.48 -7.19
CA SER A 94 -7.43 -3.09 -6.75
C SER A 94 -5.99 -2.57 -6.72
N GLY A 95 -4.97 -3.43 -6.87
CA GLY A 95 -3.57 -3.05 -7.05
C GLY A 95 -3.29 -2.09 -8.20
N ILE A 96 -4.27 -1.91 -9.09
CA ILE A 96 -4.23 -0.92 -10.15
C ILE A 96 -4.32 0.53 -9.65
N THR A 97 -4.84 0.80 -8.44
CA THR A 97 -5.09 2.19 -7.98
C THR A 97 -3.83 3.06 -7.88
N PRO A 98 -2.75 2.68 -7.16
CA PRO A 98 -1.52 3.48 -7.17
C PRO A 98 -0.93 3.53 -8.58
N ASN A 99 -1.04 2.41 -9.30
CA ASN A 99 -0.50 2.26 -10.64
C ASN A 99 -1.22 3.11 -11.69
N MET A 100 -2.51 3.44 -11.53
CA MET A 100 -3.18 4.40 -12.41
C MET A 100 -2.55 5.79 -12.30
N SER A 101 -2.17 6.22 -11.09
CA SER A 101 -1.46 7.48 -10.90
C SER A 101 -0.08 7.41 -11.57
N ILE A 102 0.69 6.35 -11.34
CA ILE A 102 2.00 6.14 -11.95
C ILE A 102 1.91 6.13 -13.49
N ILE A 103 1.00 5.34 -14.07
CA ILE A 103 0.80 5.24 -15.52
C ILE A 103 0.47 6.62 -16.11
N LYS A 104 -0.49 7.33 -15.52
CA LYS A 104 -0.89 8.66 -16.02
C LYS A 104 0.26 9.65 -15.94
N THR A 105 1.01 9.66 -14.85
CA THR A 105 2.16 10.56 -14.65
C THR A 105 3.29 10.23 -15.62
N ALA A 106 3.66 8.96 -15.76
CA ALA A 106 4.71 8.51 -16.67
C ALA A 106 4.34 8.82 -18.14
N LEU A 107 3.08 8.63 -18.53
CA LEU A 107 2.63 8.95 -19.88
C LEU A 107 2.51 10.47 -20.10
N LYS A 108 2.01 11.24 -19.15
CA LYS A 108 1.86 12.69 -19.35
C LYS A 108 3.21 13.43 -19.34
N ASN A 109 4.14 13.00 -18.48
CA ASN A 109 5.35 13.78 -18.17
C ASN A 109 6.67 13.06 -18.48
N GLY A 110 6.66 11.76 -18.77
CA GLY A 110 7.87 10.94 -18.87
C GLY A 110 8.62 11.02 -20.21
N GLY A 111 8.51 12.09 -20.98
CA GLY A 111 9.25 12.25 -22.24
C GLY A 111 9.03 11.08 -23.22
N SER A 112 10.08 10.30 -23.51
CA SER A 112 10.01 9.11 -24.38
C SER A 112 9.89 7.78 -23.62
N SER A 113 9.62 7.82 -22.33
CA SER A 113 9.55 6.63 -21.48
C SER A 113 8.40 5.69 -21.89
N LYS A 114 8.67 4.38 -21.82
CA LYS A 114 7.68 3.33 -22.13
C LYS A 114 7.12 2.73 -20.84
N VAL A 115 5.85 2.36 -20.88
CA VAL A 115 5.11 1.75 -19.77
C VAL A 115 4.49 0.46 -20.28
N HIS A 116 4.72 -0.65 -19.58
CA HIS A 116 4.02 -1.89 -19.86
C HIS A 116 3.28 -2.39 -18.63
N LEU A 117 1.95 -2.47 -18.72
CA LEU A 117 1.10 -2.97 -17.64
C LEU A 117 0.76 -4.44 -17.87
N VAL A 118 1.07 -5.30 -16.90
CA VAL A 118 0.58 -6.68 -16.77
C VAL A 118 -0.52 -6.68 -15.70
N TYR A 119 -1.78 -6.81 -16.11
CA TYR A 119 -2.93 -6.62 -15.21
C TYR A 119 -3.76 -7.90 -15.00
N GLY A 120 -3.62 -8.48 -13.81
CA GLY A 120 -4.32 -9.68 -13.37
C GLY A 120 -5.72 -9.41 -12.79
N ASN A 121 -6.74 -10.07 -13.31
CA ASN A 121 -8.11 -10.00 -12.80
C ASN A 121 -8.81 -11.37 -12.87
N ARG A 122 -10.01 -11.48 -12.28
CA ARG A 122 -10.85 -12.68 -12.43
C ARG A 122 -11.48 -12.74 -13.81
N THR A 123 -12.12 -11.64 -14.21
CA THR A 123 -12.84 -11.49 -15.48
C THR A 123 -12.71 -10.04 -15.95
N PRO A 124 -12.96 -9.75 -17.24
CA PRO A 124 -13.02 -8.37 -17.74
C PRO A 124 -14.01 -7.49 -16.95
N LYS A 125 -15.17 -8.05 -16.56
CA LYS A 125 -16.23 -7.32 -15.84
C LYS A 125 -15.80 -6.80 -14.46
N GLU A 126 -14.87 -7.48 -13.79
CA GLU A 126 -14.38 -7.08 -12.47
C GLU A 126 -13.13 -6.18 -12.51
N THR A 127 -12.67 -5.84 -13.71
CA THR A 127 -11.46 -5.05 -13.96
C THR A 127 -11.73 -3.58 -13.70
N MET A 128 -11.08 -3.02 -12.68
CA MET A 128 -11.18 -1.58 -12.39
C MET A 128 -10.48 -0.77 -13.48
N PHE A 129 -10.99 0.42 -13.79
CA PHE A 129 -10.43 1.35 -14.77
C PHE A 129 -10.28 0.78 -16.20
N LEU A 130 -10.99 -0.29 -16.56
CA LEU A 130 -10.83 -0.95 -17.87
C LEU A 130 -11.00 0.01 -19.06
N SER A 131 -12.06 0.83 -19.05
CA SER A 131 -12.31 1.79 -20.13
C SER A 131 -11.23 2.87 -20.21
N GLU A 132 -10.78 3.37 -19.06
CA GLU A 132 -9.73 4.39 -18.98
C GLU A 132 -8.37 3.84 -19.45
N LEU A 133 -8.03 2.60 -19.08
CA LEU A 133 -6.83 1.91 -19.56
C LEU A 133 -6.85 1.70 -21.08
N LYS A 134 -8.01 1.34 -21.64
CA LYS A 134 -8.19 1.24 -23.11
C LYS A 134 -7.96 2.60 -23.78
N GLU A 135 -8.48 3.67 -23.19
CA GLU A 135 -8.30 5.03 -23.71
C GLU A 135 -6.83 5.48 -23.67
N LEU A 136 -6.15 5.24 -22.54
CA LEU A 136 -4.72 5.51 -22.41
C LEU A 136 -3.90 4.73 -23.45
N LYS A 137 -4.22 3.45 -23.67
CA LYS A 137 -3.53 2.62 -24.68
C LYS A 137 -3.75 3.15 -26.10
N ARG A 138 -4.95 3.64 -26.41
CA ARG A 138 -5.26 4.27 -27.70
C ARG A 138 -4.48 5.58 -27.88
N THR A 139 -4.45 6.42 -26.84
CA THR A 139 -3.82 7.73 -26.86
C THR A 139 -2.29 7.64 -26.94
N TYR A 140 -1.69 6.66 -26.27
CA TYR A 140 -0.25 6.48 -26.15
C TYR A 140 0.25 5.15 -26.74
N SER A 141 -0.25 4.76 -27.92
CA SER A 141 0.01 3.43 -28.51
C SER A 141 1.49 3.03 -28.62
N GLU A 142 2.37 3.99 -28.88
CA GLU A 142 3.82 3.77 -29.02
C GLU A 142 4.56 3.61 -27.67
N ARG A 143 3.94 4.06 -26.58
CA ARG A 143 4.57 4.11 -25.25
C ARG A 143 3.83 3.32 -24.19
N PHE A 144 2.58 2.91 -24.42
CA PHE A 144 1.80 2.17 -23.43
C PHE A 144 1.33 0.81 -23.96
N GLY A 145 1.93 -0.23 -23.41
CA GLY A 145 1.50 -1.61 -23.59
C GLY A 145 0.65 -2.11 -22.43
N ILE A 146 -0.32 -2.97 -22.72
CA ILE A 146 -1.11 -3.67 -21.70
C ILE A 146 -1.25 -5.14 -22.08
N THR A 147 -0.89 -6.02 -21.15
CA THR A 147 -1.18 -7.45 -21.15
C THR A 147 -2.19 -7.75 -20.06
N TYR A 148 -3.40 -8.19 -20.44
CA TYR A 148 -4.38 -8.67 -19.48
C TYR A 148 -4.14 -10.13 -19.13
N VAL A 149 -4.35 -10.48 -17.86
CA VAL A 149 -4.30 -11.87 -17.37
C VAL A 149 -5.61 -12.16 -16.63
N PHE A 150 -6.41 -13.10 -17.11
CA PHE A 150 -7.72 -13.42 -16.54
C PHE A 150 -7.77 -14.85 -15.99
N SER A 151 -8.06 -14.98 -14.70
CA SER A 151 -8.02 -16.27 -13.99
C SER A 151 -9.30 -17.10 -14.10
N ARG A 152 -10.40 -16.50 -14.58
CA ARG A 152 -11.73 -17.15 -14.65
C ARG A 152 -12.46 -16.88 -15.98
N TYR A 153 -11.78 -16.29 -16.96
CA TYR A 153 -12.37 -15.98 -18.26
C TYR A 153 -11.28 -16.06 -19.33
N ASN A 154 -11.54 -16.79 -20.42
CA ASN A 154 -10.62 -16.88 -21.54
C ASN A 154 -11.04 -15.83 -22.59
N GLU A 155 -10.31 -14.73 -22.66
CA GLU A 155 -10.55 -13.61 -23.59
C GLU A 155 -9.48 -13.63 -24.66
N ASP A 156 -9.86 -13.41 -25.92
CA ASP A 156 -8.90 -13.32 -27.01
C ASP A 156 -7.92 -12.15 -26.80
N GLY A 157 -6.64 -12.39 -27.09
CA GLY A 157 -5.56 -11.43 -26.80
C GLY A 157 -5.20 -11.24 -25.33
N ALA A 158 -5.82 -11.98 -24.39
CA ALA A 158 -5.41 -12.03 -22.98
C ALA A 158 -4.74 -13.37 -22.62
N LEU A 159 -3.95 -13.37 -21.54
CA LEU A 159 -3.42 -14.61 -20.97
C LEU A 159 -4.44 -15.22 -20.01
N PHE A 160 -4.64 -16.54 -20.09
CA PHE A 160 -5.49 -17.27 -19.15
C PHE A 160 -4.68 -17.74 -17.93
N GLY A 161 -5.19 -17.48 -16.73
CA GLY A 161 -4.57 -17.91 -15.47
C GLY A 161 -4.28 -16.76 -14.51
N ARG A 162 -3.22 -16.90 -13.72
CA ARG A 162 -2.73 -15.86 -12.79
C ARG A 162 -1.38 -15.33 -13.28
N ILE A 163 -0.95 -14.19 -12.75
CA ILE A 163 0.43 -13.75 -12.92
C ILE A 163 1.31 -14.71 -12.12
N ASP A 164 1.96 -15.63 -12.83
CA ASP A 164 2.89 -16.61 -12.29
C ASP A 164 4.32 -16.33 -12.80
N ARG A 165 5.27 -17.18 -12.39
CA ARG A 165 6.67 -17.07 -12.82
C ARG A 165 6.82 -17.08 -14.35
N GLY A 166 6.01 -17.86 -15.05
CA GLY A 166 6.06 -17.98 -16.51
C GLY A 166 5.61 -16.68 -17.19
N VAL A 167 4.52 -16.08 -16.69
CA VAL A 167 4.04 -14.77 -17.15
C VAL A 167 5.10 -13.70 -16.93
N VAL A 168 5.68 -13.62 -15.73
CA VAL A 168 6.71 -12.63 -15.40
C VAL A 168 7.90 -12.76 -16.36
N LYS A 169 8.49 -13.95 -16.49
CA LYS A 169 9.62 -14.20 -17.40
C LYS A 169 9.28 -13.90 -18.86
N LYS A 170 8.07 -14.23 -19.31
CA LYS A 170 7.64 -13.95 -20.68
C LYS A 170 7.58 -12.44 -20.93
N MET A 171 6.96 -11.70 -20.02
CA MET A 171 6.78 -10.25 -20.17
C MET A 171 8.12 -9.51 -20.08
N THR A 172 8.98 -9.87 -19.11
CA THR A 172 10.30 -9.25 -18.97
C THR A 172 11.18 -9.47 -20.19
N ARG A 173 11.21 -10.68 -20.74
CA ARG A 173 11.98 -10.99 -21.98
C ARG A 173 11.44 -10.27 -23.21
N GLN A 174 10.12 -10.11 -23.29
CA GLN A 174 9.48 -9.51 -24.45
C GLN A 174 9.65 -7.98 -24.50
N PHE A 175 9.56 -7.32 -23.35
CA PHE A 175 9.48 -5.85 -23.30
C PHE A 175 10.69 -5.19 -22.66
N GLY A 176 11.39 -5.86 -21.72
CA GLY A 176 12.37 -5.22 -20.84
C GLY A 176 11.76 -4.17 -19.92
N ALA A 177 12.48 -3.80 -18.86
CA ALA A 177 12.20 -2.61 -18.06
C ALA A 177 13.41 -2.22 -17.21
N ASP A 178 13.52 -0.94 -16.90
CA ASP A 178 14.49 -0.36 -15.99
C ASP A 178 13.99 -0.41 -14.54
N GLU A 179 12.68 -0.23 -14.35
CA GLU A 179 12.02 -0.33 -13.04
C GLU A 179 10.75 -1.16 -13.07
N PHE A 180 10.45 -1.80 -11.94
CA PHE A 180 9.33 -2.69 -11.75
C PHE A 180 8.45 -2.22 -10.60
N TYR A 181 7.16 -2.03 -10.88
CA TYR A 181 6.16 -1.58 -9.91
C TYR A 181 5.13 -2.68 -9.70
N ILE A 182 5.02 -3.20 -8.49
CA ILE A 182 4.22 -4.39 -8.19
C ILE A 182 3.16 -4.06 -7.14
N CYS A 183 1.89 -4.29 -7.43
CA CYS A 183 0.84 -4.11 -6.43
C CYS A 183 -0.33 -5.08 -6.65
N GLY A 184 -0.59 -5.91 -5.65
CA GLY A 184 -1.65 -6.91 -5.69
C GLY A 184 -1.66 -7.78 -4.44
N PRO A 185 -2.30 -8.97 -4.50
CA PRO A 185 -2.22 -9.95 -3.42
C PRO A 185 -0.77 -10.32 -3.12
N LYS A 186 -0.45 -10.56 -1.84
CA LYS A 186 0.88 -10.92 -1.36
C LYS A 186 1.51 -12.06 -2.15
N GLU A 187 0.73 -13.10 -2.46
CA GLU A 187 1.23 -14.24 -3.23
C GLU A 187 1.71 -13.83 -4.63
N MET A 188 1.02 -12.87 -5.27
CA MET A 188 1.46 -12.32 -6.54
C MET A 188 2.71 -11.46 -6.36
N ASN A 189 2.71 -10.57 -5.37
CA ASN A 189 3.85 -9.69 -5.09
C ASN A 189 5.13 -10.53 -4.89
N ASP A 190 5.07 -11.54 -4.01
CA ASP A 190 6.17 -12.45 -3.71
C ASP A 190 6.61 -13.25 -4.95
N ILE A 191 5.68 -13.72 -5.79
CA ILE A 191 6.04 -14.43 -7.02
C ILE A 191 6.77 -13.51 -7.99
N VAL A 192 6.29 -12.28 -8.17
CA VAL A 192 6.89 -11.34 -9.12
C VAL A 192 8.26 -10.89 -8.62
N SER A 193 8.38 -10.44 -7.37
CA SER A 193 9.65 -9.97 -6.81
C SER A 193 10.75 -11.03 -6.86
N HIS A 194 10.51 -12.23 -6.31
CA HIS A 194 11.49 -13.31 -6.31
C HIS A 194 11.84 -13.80 -7.72
N THR A 195 10.90 -13.68 -8.68
CA THR A 195 11.21 -14.05 -10.07
C THR A 195 12.10 -13.01 -10.74
N LEU A 196 11.88 -11.72 -10.49
CA LEU A 196 12.72 -10.64 -11.01
C LEU A 196 14.13 -10.69 -10.40
N GLU A 197 14.24 -10.85 -9.09
CA GLU A 197 15.53 -11.03 -8.40
C GLU A 197 16.28 -12.26 -8.93
N GLY A 198 15.58 -13.38 -9.13
CA GLY A 198 16.16 -14.60 -9.71
C GLY A 198 16.59 -14.46 -11.16
N GLU A 199 16.08 -13.48 -11.90
CA GLU A 199 16.55 -13.11 -13.26
C GLU A 199 17.61 -11.98 -13.21
N GLY A 200 18.09 -11.59 -12.03
CA GLY A 200 19.19 -10.64 -11.83
C GLY A 200 18.79 -9.17 -11.74
N VAL A 201 17.49 -8.86 -11.58
CA VAL A 201 17.03 -7.48 -11.36
C VAL A 201 17.46 -7.01 -9.98
N SER A 202 18.05 -5.81 -9.90
CA SER A 202 18.42 -5.20 -8.61
C SER A 202 17.19 -4.98 -7.73
N PRO A 203 17.24 -5.32 -6.42
CA PRO A 203 16.16 -5.00 -5.48
C PRO A 203 15.77 -3.52 -5.46
N SER A 204 16.74 -2.61 -5.67
CA SER A 204 16.51 -1.17 -5.75
C SER A 204 15.67 -0.72 -6.96
N SER A 205 15.47 -1.59 -7.94
CA SER A 205 14.63 -1.35 -9.12
C SER A 205 13.26 -2.01 -9.00
N ILE A 206 12.97 -2.66 -7.87
CA ILE A 206 11.72 -3.38 -7.61
C ILE A 206 10.97 -2.69 -6.48
N TYR A 207 9.90 -2.00 -6.85
CA TYR A 207 9.01 -1.34 -5.91
C TYR A 207 7.74 -2.17 -5.76
N PHE A 208 7.29 -2.38 -4.52
CA PHE A 208 6.04 -3.08 -4.28
C PHE A 208 5.20 -2.47 -3.17
N GLU A 209 3.88 -2.61 -3.29
CA GLU A 209 2.89 -2.22 -2.28
C GLU A 209 1.87 -3.35 -2.09
N SER A 210 1.32 -3.50 -0.88
CA SER A 210 0.30 -4.51 -0.56
C SER A 210 -0.88 -3.90 0.18
N PHE A 211 -2.08 -4.44 -0.05
CA PHE A 211 -3.33 -4.00 0.58
C PHE A 211 -3.95 -5.06 1.50
N GLN A 212 -3.24 -6.14 1.80
CA GLN A 212 -3.80 -7.22 2.60
C GLN A 212 -4.01 -6.81 4.06
N SER A 213 -5.10 -7.31 4.63
CA SER A 213 -5.41 -7.15 6.05
C SER A 213 -4.45 -7.98 6.89
N ALA A 214 -4.08 -7.47 8.06
CA ALA A 214 -3.22 -8.19 8.99
C ALA A 214 -3.79 -9.56 9.37
N ASN A 215 -2.92 -10.56 9.45
CA ASN A 215 -3.23 -11.78 10.17
C ASN A 215 -3.45 -11.44 11.66
N THR A 216 -4.58 -11.87 12.21
CA THR A 216 -4.97 -11.59 13.60
C THR A 216 -4.55 -12.70 14.56
N ASP A 217 -3.98 -13.79 14.07
CA ASP A 217 -3.54 -14.90 14.92
C ASP A 217 -2.35 -14.49 15.77
N ILE A 218 -2.58 -14.36 17.08
CA ILE A 218 -1.56 -14.05 18.07
C ILE A 218 -0.72 -15.32 18.32
N PRO A 219 0.60 -15.32 18.07
CA PRO A 219 1.47 -16.46 18.34
C PRO A 219 1.35 -16.92 19.80
N LYS A 220 1.31 -18.24 20.00
CA LYS A 220 1.22 -18.85 21.35
C LYS A 220 2.41 -18.48 22.26
N GLU A 221 3.53 -18.09 21.65
CA GLU A 221 4.79 -17.74 22.30
C GLU A 221 4.73 -16.41 23.07
N ILE A 222 3.71 -15.57 22.80
CA ILE A 222 3.52 -14.31 23.53
C ILE A 222 3.08 -14.61 24.96
N LYS A 223 3.99 -14.32 25.90
CA LYS A 223 3.80 -14.52 27.35
C LYS A 223 2.59 -13.72 27.86
N THR A 224 1.96 -14.22 28.91
CA THR A 224 0.94 -13.48 29.66
C THR A 224 1.56 -12.43 30.59
N GLY A 225 0.72 -11.55 31.11
CA GLY A 225 1.12 -10.45 31.98
C GLY A 225 1.11 -9.12 31.24
N ASP A 226 1.60 -8.09 31.94
CA ASP A 226 1.58 -6.72 31.46
C ASP A 226 3.01 -6.22 31.21
N SER A 227 3.10 -5.25 30.31
CA SER A 227 4.30 -4.49 30.05
C SER A 227 4.01 -3.01 30.29
N LEU A 228 4.95 -2.32 30.92
CA LEU A 228 4.97 -0.86 30.94
C LEU A 228 5.58 -0.41 29.62
N VAL A 229 4.78 0.24 28.78
CA VAL A 229 5.22 0.80 27.51
C VAL A 229 5.39 2.30 27.69
N GLN A 230 6.60 2.80 27.51
CA GLN A 230 6.89 4.22 27.43
C GLN A 230 6.98 4.64 25.97
N VAL A 231 6.23 5.68 25.61
CA VAL A 231 6.09 6.16 24.24
C VAL A 231 6.61 7.58 24.18
N THR A 232 7.64 7.82 23.37
CA THR A 232 8.03 9.17 22.96
C THR A 232 7.21 9.56 21.73
N LEU A 233 6.50 10.68 21.82
CA LEU A 233 5.67 11.23 20.74
C LEU A 233 5.59 12.76 20.89
N ASN A 234 5.95 13.49 19.83
CA ASN A 234 6.05 14.95 19.84
C ASN A 234 6.89 15.47 21.03
N ASP A 235 8.08 14.91 21.21
CA ASP A 235 9.05 15.19 22.29
C ASP A 235 8.52 14.93 23.72
N LYS A 236 7.37 14.25 23.86
CA LYS A 236 6.75 13.92 25.16
C LYS A 236 6.83 12.43 25.43
N ILE A 237 7.19 12.09 26.67
CA ILE A 237 7.19 10.71 27.14
C ILE A 237 5.88 10.42 27.87
N LEU A 238 5.12 9.47 27.34
CA LEU A 238 3.89 8.93 27.93
C LEU A 238 4.14 7.51 28.42
N SER A 239 3.43 7.06 29.45
CA SER A 239 3.57 5.69 29.98
C SER A 239 2.21 5.02 30.07
N VAL A 240 2.10 3.82 29.52
CA VAL A 240 0.86 3.06 29.43
C VAL A 240 1.10 1.59 29.75
N LYS A 241 0.15 0.98 30.42
CA LYS A 241 0.18 -0.43 30.75
C LYS A 241 -0.47 -1.23 29.61
N VAL A 242 0.31 -2.06 28.93
CA VAL A 242 -0.15 -2.87 27.80
C VAL A 242 -0.12 -4.35 28.18
N PRO A 243 -1.28 -5.04 28.20
CA PRO A 243 -1.29 -6.50 28.31
C PRO A 243 -0.51 -7.11 27.15
N ARG A 244 0.40 -8.04 27.42
CA ARG A 244 1.28 -8.61 26.38
C ARG A 244 0.56 -9.30 25.23
N LYS A 245 -0.67 -9.78 25.48
CA LYS A 245 -1.56 -10.36 24.47
C LYS A 245 -2.45 -9.33 23.75
N LYS A 246 -2.14 -8.04 23.88
CA LYS A 246 -2.83 -6.96 23.19
C LYS A 246 -1.87 -6.19 22.30
N ASN A 247 -2.41 -5.72 21.19
CA ASN A 247 -1.70 -4.92 20.21
C ASN A 247 -1.31 -3.57 20.80
N ILE A 248 -0.08 -3.12 20.57
CA ILE A 248 0.43 -1.86 21.14
C ILE A 248 -0.45 -0.69 20.69
N LEU A 249 -0.63 -0.49 19.39
CA LEU A 249 -1.43 0.63 18.87
C LEU A 249 -2.88 0.61 19.37
N GLU A 250 -3.53 -0.55 19.43
CA GLU A 250 -4.90 -0.67 19.97
C GLU A 250 -5.01 -0.09 21.38
N ILE A 251 -4.03 -0.39 22.25
CA ILE A 251 -4.03 0.13 23.62
C ILE A 251 -3.69 1.61 23.65
N LEU A 252 -2.74 2.09 22.83
CA LEU A 252 -2.45 3.53 22.73
C LEU A 252 -3.70 4.34 22.38
N LEU A 253 -4.42 3.93 21.33
CA LEU A 253 -5.64 4.60 20.89
C LEU A 253 -6.75 4.53 21.94
N LYS A 254 -6.88 3.39 22.64
CA LYS A 254 -7.86 3.23 23.73
C LYS A 254 -7.59 4.19 24.89
N GLU A 255 -6.32 4.41 25.21
CA GLU A 255 -5.88 5.37 26.24
C GLU A 255 -5.80 6.81 25.71
N LYS A 256 -6.35 7.08 24.51
CA LYS A 256 -6.40 8.39 23.85
C LYS A 256 -5.02 9.00 23.58
N ILE A 257 -4.02 8.16 23.41
CA ILE A 257 -2.70 8.55 22.90
C ILE A 257 -2.80 8.58 21.37
N ASP A 258 -2.65 9.77 20.78
CA ASP A 258 -2.80 10.02 19.35
C ASP A 258 -1.56 9.57 18.55
N ALA A 259 -1.26 8.28 18.64
CA ALA A 259 -0.17 7.67 17.89
C ALA A 259 -0.47 7.69 16.38
N PRO A 260 0.52 8.00 15.51
CA PRO A 260 0.35 7.94 14.06
C PRO A 260 -0.12 6.56 13.56
N TYR A 261 -1.15 6.51 12.72
CA TYR A 261 -1.61 5.26 12.09
C TYR A 261 -2.53 5.49 10.87
N SER A 262 -2.57 4.47 10.00
CA SER A 262 -3.42 4.48 8.80
C SER A 262 -4.03 3.09 8.51
N CYS A 263 -3.26 2.10 8.04
CA CYS A 263 -3.83 0.83 7.56
C CYS A 263 -4.23 -0.18 8.65
N GLN A 264 -3.52 -0.18 9.79
CA GLN A 264 -3.57 -1.22 10.84
C GLN A 264 -3.32 -2.66 10.33
N GLY A 265 -2.73 -2.80 9.14
CA GLY A 265 -2.51 -4.06 8.44
C GLY A 265 -1.04 -4.49 8.30
N GLY A 266 -0.10 -3.64 8.73
CA GLY A 266 1.33 -3.90 8.54
C GLY A 266 1.86 -3.58 7.15
N VAL A 267 1.17 -2.73 6.38
CA VAL A 267 1.47 -2.48 4.95
C VAL A 267 1.81 -1.03 4.60
N CYS A 268 1.53 -0.05 5.46
CA CYS A 268 1.60 1.37 5.11
C CYS A 268 2.71 2.18 5.82
N ALA A 269 3.34 1.60 6.85
CA ALA A 269 4.34 2.22 7.72
C ALA A 269 3.92 3.48 8.53
N SER A 270 2.69 4.00 8.43
CA SER A 270 2.29 5.19 9.20
C SER A 270 2.39 5.05 10.73
N CYS A 271 2.42 3.83 11.26
CA CYS A 271 2.60 3.55 12.69
C CYS A 271 4.01 3.08 13.04
N ILE A 272 4.99 3.43 12.20
CA ILE A 272 6.39 3.11 12.45
C ILE A 272 6.86 3.79 13.73
N ALA A 273 7.64 3.07 14.53
CA ALA A 273 8.31 3.57 15.72
C ALA A 273 9.61 2.81 15.90
N LYS A 274 10.60 3.39 16.59
CA LYS A 274 11.85 2.72 16.93
C LYS A 274 11.82 2.19 18.36
N VAL A 275 12.24 0.95 18.56
CA VAL A 275 12.45 0.39 19.90
C VAL A 275 13.76 0.93 20.47
N LYS A 276 13.67 1.64 21.61
CA LYS A 276 14.83 2.16 22.36
C LYS A 276 15.26 1.21 23.48
N GLU A 277 14.33 0.42 24.00
CA GLU A 277 14.57 -0.56 25.05
C GLU A 277 13.48 -1.63 25.03
N GLY A 278 13.85 -2.90 25.20
CA GLY A 278 12.91 -4.02 25.25
C GLY A 278 12.73 -4.71 23.89
N GLU A 279 11.74 -5.59 23.80
CA GLU A 279 11.49 -6.38 22.60
C GLU A 279 10.00 -6.48 22.28
N VAL A 280 9.70 -6.69 20.99
CA VAL A 280 8.33 -6.93 20.51
C VAL A 280 8.26 -8.19 19.65
N THR A 281 7.05 -8.74 19.52
CA THR A 281 6.70 -9.66 18.44
C THR A 281 5.88 -8.88 17.42
N MET A 282 6.31 -8.84 16.17
CA MET A 282 5.55 -8.24 15.07
C MET A 282 4.86 -9.35 14.28
N LEU A 283 3.53 -9.25 14.11
CA LEU A 283 2.74 -10.32 13.46
C LEU A 283 2.91 -10.32 11.94
N ASN A 284 2.91 -9.14 11.34
CA ASN A 284 3.00 -8.96 9.91
C ASN A 284 3.90 -7.75 9.61
N ASN A 285 4.73 -7.89 8.59
CA ASN A 285 5.46 -6.79 8.00
C ASN A 285 5.50 -6.98 6.49
N GLN A 286 5.06 -5.96 5.75
CA GLN A 286 5.14 -5.93 4.29
C GLN A 286 5.75 -4.63 3.78
N VAL A 287 6.36 -3.82 4.65
CA VAL A 287 6.79 -2.45 4.33
C VAL A 287 8.15 -2.07 4.91
N LEU A 288 8.56 -2.64 6.04
CA LEU A 288 9.89 -2.42 6.61
C LEU A 288 10.89 -3.39 5.99
N THR A 289 12.09 -2.91 5.71
CA THR A 289 13.22 -3.75 5.27
C THR A 289 13.83 -4.51 6.45
N ASP A 290 14.62 -5.55 6.17
CA ASP A 290 15.35 -6.27 7.21
C ASP A 290 16.36 -5.37 7.94
N GLU A 291 16.93 -4.38 7.25
CA GLU A 291 17.83 -3.38 7.83
C GLU A 291 17.09 -2.44 8.79
N GLU A 292 15.90 -1.96 8.41
CA GLU A 292 15.05 -1.14 9.29
C GLU A 292 14.66 -1.93 10.55
N ILE A 293 14.29 -3.20 10.41
CA ILE A 293 13.96 -4.07 11.55
C ILE A 293 15.20 -4.28 12.44
N ALA A 294 16.38 -4.49 11.84
CA ALA A 294 17.63 -4.66 12.58
C ALA A 294 18.04 -3.38 13.33
N ASP A 295 17.71 -2.20 12.81
CA ASP A 295 17.86 -0.91 13.51
C ASP A 295 16.78 -0.68 14.58
N GLY A 296 15.86 -1.62 14.77
CA GLY A 296 14.84 -1.59 15.82
C GLY A 296 13.52 -0.93 15.39
N MET A 297 13.32 -0.68 14.10
CA MET A 297 12.04 -0.19 13.59
C MET A 297 10.96 -1.25 13.69
N ILE A 298 9.77 -0.84 14.13
CA ILE A 298 8.62 -1.70 14.32
C ILE A 298 7.35 -1.03 13.79
N LEU A 299 6.35 -1.85 13.45
CA LEU A 299 5.00 -1.36 13.15
C LEU A 299 4.13 -1.55 14.38
N THR A 300 3.85 -0.49 15.15
CA THR A 300 3.13 -0.62 16.43
C THR A 300 1.72 -1.20 16.27
N CYS A 301 1.10 -1.05 15.09
CA CYS A 301 -0.17 -1.70 14.74
C CYS A 301 -0.08 -3.22 14.55
N GLN A 302 1.11 -3.79 14.48
CA GLN A 302 1.36 -5.23 14.36
C GLN A 302 2.19 -5.78 15.54
N SER A 303 2.60 -4.92 16.46
CA SER A 303 3.53 -5.28 17.54
C SER A 303 2.84 -5.60 18.85
N TYR A 304 3.40 -6.58 19.55
CA TYR A 304 3.01 -7.04 20.89
C TYR A 304 4.25 -7.04 21.80
N PRO A 305 4.20 -6.50 23.03
CA PRO A 305 5.39 -6.39 23.87
C PRO A 305 5.82 -7.77 24.43
N LYS A 306 7.13 -8.03 24.42
CA LYS A 306 7.74 -9.26 24.98
C LYS A 306 8.33 -9.05 26.38
N THR A 307 8.86 -7.86 26.65
CA THR A 307 9.59 -7.52 27.88
C THR A 307 8.73 -6.75 28.88
N PRO A 308 9.03 -6.78 30.21
CA PRO A 308 8.28 -6.02 31.22
C PRO A 308 8.31 -4.50 31.01
N LEU A 309 9.40 -3.96 30.50
CA LEU A 309 9.56 -2.58 30.09
C LEU A 309 9.82 -2.55 28.58
N LEU A 310 9.12 -1.67 27.88
CA LEU A 310 9.33 -1.38 26.47
C LEU A 310 9.36 0.14 26.29
N LYS A 311 10.39 0.68 25.65
CA LYS A 311 10.46 2.09 25.25
C LYS A 311 10.41 2.16 23.73
N ILE A 312 9.44 2.88 23.20
CA ILE A 312 9.29 3.12 21.76
C ILE A 312 9.27 4.62 21.49
N ASP A 313 9.78 5.00 20.33
CA ASP A 313 9.94 6.38 19.90
C ASP A 313 9.35 6.57 18.51
N TYR A 314 8.29 7.38 18.41
CA TYR A 314 7.68 7.75 17.12
C TYR A 314 8.40 8.92 16.45
N ASP A 315 9.26 9.63 17.18
CA ASP A 315 9.95 10.82 16.68
C ASP A 315 11.33 10.47 16.06
N ASP A 316 11.84 9.25 16.32
CA ASP A 316 13.09 8.71 15.76
C ASP A 316 12.82 7.62 14.70
N VAL A 317 12.26 8.01 13.56
CA VAL A 317 11.86 7.12 12.45
C VAL A 317 12.28 7.60 11.07
#